data_AF-A0A820X2E6-F1
#
_entry.id   AF-A0A820X2E6-F1
#
_cell.length_a   1.000
_cell.length_b   1.000
_cell.length_c   1.000
_cell.angle_alpha   90.00
_cell.angle_beta   90.00
_cell.angle_gamma   90.00
#
_symmetry.space_group_name_H-M   'P 1'
#
loop_
_entity.id
_entity.type
_entity.pdbx_description
1 polymer ?
#
loop_
_entity_poly.entity_id
_entity_poly.type
_entity_poly.pdbx_seq_one_letter_code
_entity_poly.pdbx_strand_id
1 'polypeptide(L)'
;MTSRRESAVRQHSFSLYNLSANEIYFQDYAVICQSTLNEDHQTKVKGRVKICSKSLVFVPNDIRSPMIKILYKQISKFEDSGKNEFSLTDSTIVSSSSSSSSSSSNINKKKSNSLIIICSSATLMAINGRIEPYTTTYDTHRFYFEFVYSNVEDCLSVVGQLYRSTTLPFPEQVMMIESIVQGRLKMLKFDFKQLKDLNEKILFEQDAYVIKPLIKNPGKCLLTNQCCYFQALNNINEQQIVQYELGTLYKIAKRRYKFHYIGCELQFKLDDQRPSQKKILYLVFANESICSTFYDLVLTQPCVHLDLTPFENMTLRWQQGTISNYDYLLYLNDRGERSFHDCSQYPVFPWVLRNYTSSNLDLNDPQSFRDLSRPIGALNIERLERLKERYTNMSLPSDHQRFLYGSFYSNPGFVVYFLCRLHPQFSLCLNGGRFDHSDRLFHSIVDTWKSVLTSDSDVKELLPEFYMTSKFIDDEDDDEHRLDGEFLINQFDIDFGIRHDEVRIGNVLLPPWAENERDFVYKMRLALESEHVSQHLHEWIDLIFGYKQRGDEARRADNLFHYLTYGVPEDHSVTAMEQYEEQLSLETQILEFGQVPKQLFLKPHPRKLTEQELKN
;
A
#
# COMPACT_ATOMS: atom_id res chain seq x y z
N MET A 1 18.96 -35.87 2.33
CA MET A 1 19.18 -34.65 3.13
C MET A 1 19.96 -33.56 2.36
N THR A 2 19.92 -33.52 1.02
CA THR A 2 20.64 -32.53 0.20
C THR A 2 20.03 -32.45 -1.21
N SER A 3 18.77 -32.02 -1.38
CA SER A 3 18.25 -31.64 -2.72
C SER A 3 16.97 -30.78 -2.75
N ARG A 4 16.63 -30.03 -1.69
CA ARG A 4 15.43 -29.18 -1.65
C ARG A 4 15.71 -27.69 -1.32
N ARG A 5 16.97 -27.26 -1.35
CA ARG A 5 17.37 -25.87 -1.03
C ARG A 5 17.60 -24.96 -2.25
N GLU A 6 17.45 -25.45 -3.47
CA GLU A 6 17.72 -24.66 -4.70
C GLU A 6 16.47 -24.24 -5.50
N SER A 7 15.26 -24.46 -4.98
CA SER A 7 14.02 -24.11 -5.67
C SER A 7 13.21 -23.10 -4.87
N ALA A 8 13.55 -21.80 -4.93
CA ALA A 8 12.63 -20.66 -4.73
C ALA A 8 13.31 -19.27 -4.65
N VAL A 9 14.48 -19.01 -5.25
CA VAL A 9 14.82 -17.59 -5.52
C VAL A 9 13.95 -17.16 -6.70
N ARG A 10 12.73 -16.68 -6.42
CA ARG A 10 11.88 -16.01 -7.41
C ARG A 10 12.72 -14.87 -7.99
N GLN A 11 13.22 -15.07 -9.22
CA GLN A 11 14.03 -14.10 -9.94
C GLN A 11 13.25 -12.78 -10.02
N HIS A 12 13.73 -11.73 -9.35
CA HIS A 12 12.99 -10.47 -9.20
C HIS A 12 12.94 -9.68 -10.51
N SER A 13 11.83 -9.79 -11.23
CA SER A 13 11.50 -8.93 -12.38
C SER A 13 10.99 -7.56 -11.92
N PHE A 14 11.09 -6.54 -12.79
CA PHE A 14 10.54 -5.21 -12.51
C PHE A 14 9.06 -5.28 -12.09
N SER A 15 8.75 -4.67 -10.96
CA SER A 15 7.40 -4.54 -10.42
C SER A 15 7.12 -3.08 -10.05
N LEU A 16 5.84 -2.70 -9.91
CA LEU A 16 5.50 -1.34 -9.46
C LEU A 16 6.04 -1.02 -8.05
N TYR A 17 6.29 -2.04 -7.22
CA TYR A 17 6.92 -1.88 -5.91
C TYR A 17 8.39 -1.47 -5.97
N ASN A 18 9.04 -1.56 -7.14
CA ASN A 18 10.37 -1.00 -7.33
C ASN A 18 10.36 0.53 -7.42
N LEU A 19 9.18 1.11 -7.65
CA LEU A 19 8.99 2.55 -7.69
C LEU A 19 8.69 3.09 -6.29
N SER A 20 8.83 4.41 -6.13
CA SER A 20 8.46 5.07 -4.87
C SER A 20 6.93 5.04 -4.72
N ALA A 21 6.44 5.11 -3.47
CA ALA A 21 5.00 5.20 -3.23
C ALA A 21 4.33 6.29 -4.10
N ASN A 22 3.20 5.94 -4.73
CA ASN A 22 2.44 6.78 -5.66
C ASN A 22 3.19 7.22 -6.95
N GLU A 23 4.34 6.64 -7.27
CA GLU A 23 5.00 6.84 -8.57
C GLU A 23 4.29 6.03 -9.67
N ILE A 24 4.01 6.68 -10.81
CA ILE A 24 3.24 6.08 -11.90
C ILE A 24 4.19 5.63 -12.99
N TYR A 25 4.12 4.36 -13.37
CA TYR A 25 4.75 3.85 -14.58
C TYR A 25 3.85 4.12 -15.79
N PHE A 26 4.40 4.74 -16.84
CA PHE A 26 3.64 5.11 -18.04
C PHE A 26 3.84 4.12 -19.19
N GLN A 27 5.08 3.95 -19.64
CA GLN A 27 5.42 3.16 -20.82
C GLN A 27 6.92 2.87 -20.84
N ASP A 28 7.35 2.02 -21.78
CA ASP A 28 8.73 1.65 -21.91
C ASP A 28 9.20 1.42 -23.33
N TYR A 29 10.51 1.49 -23.51
CA TYR A 29 11.18 1.36 -24.80
C TYR A 29 12.29 0.31 -24.73
N ALA A 30 12.38 -0.52 -25.76
CA ALA A 30 13.50 -1.44 -25.92
C ALA A 30 14.76 -0.67 -26.35
N VAL A 31 15.82 -0.80 -25.56
CA VAL A 31 17.06 -0.04 -25.73
C VAL A 31 18.29 -0.91 -25.53
N ILE A 32 19.39 -0.47 -26.11
CA ILE A 32 20.73 -0.95 -25.78
C ILE A 32 21.39 0.16 -24.95
N CYS A 33 21.69 -0.14 -23.69
CA CYS A 33 22.31 0.78 -22.76
C CYS A 33 23.82 0.58 -22.71
N GLN A 34 24.56 1.67 -22.76
CA GLN A 34 25.97 1.74 -22.38
C GLN A 34 26.12 2.79 -21.28
N SER A 35 26.84 2.48 -20.21
CA SER A 35 26.97 3.37 -19.05
C SER A 35 28.39 3.42 -18.52
N THR A 36 28.77 4.56 -17.92
CA THR A 36 30.02 4.70 -17.16
C THR A 36 29.99 3.98 -15.82
N LEU A 37 28.84 3.46 -15.37
CA LEU A 37 28.73 2.63 -14.17
C LEU A 37 29.34 1.23 -14.32
N ASN A 38 29.46 0.73 -15.54
CA ASN A 38 30.10 -0.56 -15.79
C ASN A 38 31.61 -0.34 -15.79
N GLU A 39 32.36 -1.14 -15.00
CA GLU A 39 33.83 -1.06 -14.90
C GLU A 39 34.53 -1.15 -16.28
N ASP A 40 33.94 -1.89 -17.22
CA ASP A 40 34.48 -2.05 -18.58
C ASP A 40 34.17 -0.89 -19.55
N HIS A 41 33.36 0.11 -19.16
CA HIS A 41 32.96 1.32 -19.91
C HIS A 41 32.46 1.13 -21.38
N GLN A 42 32.42 -0.10 -21.90
CA GLN A 42 32.13 -0.48 -23.29
C GLN A 42 31.07 -1.58 -23.41
N THR A 43 30.63 -2.19 -22.30
CA THR A 43 29.63 -3.26 -22.33
C THR A 43 28.25 -2.71 -22.68
N LYS A 44 27.77 -3.08 -23.86
CA LYS A 44 26.41 -2.80 -24.33
C LYS A 44 25.44 -3.82 -23.72
N VAL A 45 24.52 -3.34 -22.88
CA VAL A 45 23.52 -4.16 -22.21
C VAL A 45 22.15 -3.95 -22.85
N LYS A 46 21.53 -5.03 -23.31
CA LYS A 46 20.15 -4.99 -23.84
C LYS A 46 19.16 -4.96 -22.69
N GLY A 47 18.13 -4.13 -22.81
CA GLY A 47 17.08 -4.02 -21.80
C GLY A 47 15.92 -3.15 -22.24
N ARG A 48 15.13 -2.72 -21.28
CA ARG A 48 14.03 -1.78 -21.49
C ARG A 48 14.17 -0.60 -20.53
N VAL A 49 13.99 0.61 -21.03
CA VAL A 49 13.90 1.81 -20.18
C VAL A 49 12.43 2.08 -19.89
N LYS A 50 12.05 2.03 -18.61
CA LYS A 50 10.73 2.32 -18.09
C LYS A 50 10.64 3.82 -17.76
N ILE A 51 9.62 4.49 -18.30
CA ILE A 51 9.35 5.91 -18.06
C ILE A 51 8.32 6.01 -16.95
N CYS A 52 8.71 6.59 -15.81
CA CYS A 52 7.87 6.71 -14.61
C CYS A 52 7.70 8.19 -14.23
N SER A 53 6.75 8.53 -13.36
CA SER A 53 6.42 9.93 -13.08
C SER A 53 7.53 10.71 -12.37
N LYS A 54 8.42 10.03 -11.62
CA LYS A 54 9.53 10.66 -10.89
C LYS A 54 10.91 10.22 -11.39
N SER A 55 10.98 9.16 -12.19
CA SER A 55 12.24 8.52 -12.55
C SER A 55 12.21 7.78 -13.89
N LEU A 56 13.41 7.47 -14.37
CA LEU A 56 13.66 6.49 -15.43
C LEU A 56 14.23 5.23 -14.79
N VAL A 57 13.72 4.06 -15.17
CA VAL A 57 14.26 2.79 -14.70
C VAL A 57 14.73 1.95 -15.87
N PHE A 58 16.03 1.75 -16.02
CA PHE A 58 16.57 0.79 -16.96
C PHE A 58 16.54 -0.61 -16.35
N VAL A 59 15.88 -1.53 -17.06
CA VAL A 59 15.73 -2.94 -16.68
C VAL A 59 16.48 -3.78 -17.71
N PRO A 60 17.65 -4.34 -17.36
CA PRO A 60 18.38 -5.27 -18.22
C PRO A 60 17.56 -6.53 -18.54
N ASN A 61 17.81 -7.15 -19.69
CA ASN A 61 17.24 -8.47 -20.01
C ASN A 61 17.88 -9.60 -19.18
N ASP A 62 19.13 -9.43 -18.77
CA ASP A 62 19.81 -10.36 -17.88
C ASP A 62 19.54 -9.97 -16.42
N ILE A 63 18.82 -10.83 -15.70
CA ILE A 63 18.38 -10.62 -14.32
C ILE A 63 19.56 -10.51 -13.34
N ARG A 64 20.75 -11.02 -13.72
CA ARG A 64 21.97 -10.87 -12.92
C ARG A 64 22.48 -9.42 -12.92
N SER A 65 22.16 -8.66 -13.96
CA SER A 65 22.51 -7.24 -14.03
C SER A 65 21.51 -6.41 -13.22
N PRO A 66 21.95 -5.45 -12.41
CA PRO A 66 21.05 -4.64 -11.59
C PRO A 66 20.14 -3.76 -12.45
N MET A 67 18.93 -3.53 -11.97
CA MET A 67 18.08 -2.46 -12.50
C MET A 67 18.66 -1.11 -12.06
N ILE A 68 18.57 -0.10 -12.93
CA ILE A 68 19.14 1.22 -12.67
C ILE A 68 18.03 2.27 -12.68
N LYS A 69 17.77 2.88 -11.52
CA LYS A 69 16.83 3.99 -11.34
C LYS A 69 17.57 5.32 -11.37
N ILE A 70 17.11 6.25 -12.20
CA ILE A 70 17.63 7.61 -12.35
C ILE A 70 16.49 8.57 -12.04
N LEU A 71 16.58 9.33 -10.95
CA LEU A 71 15.55 10.32 -10.62
C LEU A 71 15.68 11.53 -11.53
N TYR A 72 14.55 12.07 -12.00
CA TYR A 72 14.58 13.26 -12.85
C TYR A 72 15.29 14.44 -12.19
N LYS A 73 15.09 14.63 -10.87
CA LYS A 73 15.73 15.68 -10.07
C LYS A 73 17.27 15.59 -10.05
N GLN A 74 17.85 14.43 -10.37
CA GLN A 74 19.30 14.19 -10.38
C GLN A 74 19.92 14.32 -11.78
N ILE A 75 19.11 14.52 -12.82
CA ILE A 75 19.58 14.68 -14.20
C ILE A 75 20.06 16.11 -14.39
N SER A 76 21.29 16.26 -14.87
CA SER A 76 21.88 17.56 -15.19
C SER A 76 21.74 17.93 -16.67
N LYS A 77 21.65 16.93 -17.57
CA LYS A 77 21.57 17.18 -19.02
C LYS A 77 20.90 16.04 -19.79
N PHE A 78 20.16 16.40 -20.84
CA PHE A 78 19.68 15.52 -21.91
C PHE A 78 20.32 15.92 -23.24
N GLU A 79 20.88 14.96 -23.98
CA GLU A 79 21.34 15.19 -25.35
C GLU A 79 20.68 14.16 -26.29
N ASP A 80 20.05 14.65 -27.36
CA ASP A 80 19.82 13.85 -28.55
C ASP A 80 21.12 13.89 -29.37
N SER A 81 21.63 12.72 -29.72
CA SER A 81 22.91 12.59 -30.44
C SER A 81 22.82 13.02 -31.92
N GLY A 82 21.71 13.63 -32.35
CA GLY A 82 21.50 14.24 -33.67
C GLY A 82 21.34 15.77 -33.74
N LYS A 83 20.69 16.45 -32.77
CA LYS A 83 20.50 17.92 -32.73
C LYS A 83 20.18 18.43 -31.31
N ASN A 84 20.65 19.63 -31.03
CA ASN A 84 20.41 20.50 -29.86
C ASN A 84 20.88 19.96 -28.50
N GLU A 85 21.85 20.65 -27.90
CA GLU A 85 21.96 20.67 -26.44
C GLU A 85 20.68 21.28 -25.87
N PHE A 86 19.93 20.53 -25.09
CA PHE A 86 18.96 21.14 -24.18
C PHE A 86 19.75 21.65 -22.97
N SER A 87 20.29 22.88 -23.07
CA SER A 87 20.82 23.59 -21.91
C SER A 87 19.64 24.05 -21.04
N LEU A 88 19.63 23.60 -19.79
CA LEU A 88 18.50 23.69 -18.87
C LEU A 88 18.52 24.94 -17.98
N THR A 89 19.32 25.96 -18.34
CA THR A 89 19.34 27.26 -17.67
C THR A 89 18.79 28.32 -18.62
N ASP A 90 17.47 28.48 -18.58
CA ASP A 90 16.74 29.75 -18.57
C ASP A 90 15.34 29.56 -19.17
N SER A 91 14.38 30.02 -18.38
CA SER A 91 12.96 30.11 -18.67
C SER A 91 12.65 30.61 -20.08
N THR A 92 12.28 29.72 -21.00
CA THR A 92 11.31 29.98 -22.09
C THR A 92 11.06 28.71 -22.92
N ILE A 93 9.93 28.03 -22.66
CA ILE A 93 9.28 27.25 -23.71
C ILE A 93 8.20 28.16 -24.29
N VAL A 94 8.58 29.04 -25.20
CA VAL A 94 7.68 29.63 -26.20
C VAL A 94 8.50 29.78 -27.49
N SER A 95 7.93 29.27 -28.57
CA SER A 95 8.32 29.37 -29.97
C SER A 95 9.31 30.49 -30.33
N SER A 96 10.39 30.13 -31.00
CA SER A 96 10.92 30.95 -32.11
C SER A 96 11.80 30.11 -33.03
N SER A 97 11.26 29.85 -34.22
CA SER A 97 12.05 29.73 -35.44
C SER A 97 12.81 31.04 -35.65
N SER A 98 14.12 31.03 -35.47
CA SER A 98 14.99 32.06 -36.03
C SER A 98 16.33 31.44 -36.43
N SER A 99 16.52 31.41 -37.75
CA SER A 99 17.76 31.17 -38.45
C SER A 99 18.87 32.10 -37.96
N SER A 100 20.00 31.53 -37.56
CA SER A 100 21.29 32.20 -37.66
C SER A 100 22.31 31.22 -38.26
N SER A 101 22.79 31.63 -39.42
CA SER A 101 23.85 30.99 -40.19
C SER A 101 25.19 31.15 -39.49
N SER A 102 25.84 30.04 -39.17
CA SER A 102 27.30 29.98 -39.12
C SER A 102 27.77 28.62 -39.63
N SER A 103 28.50 28.70 -40.73
CA SER A 103 29.11 27.63 -41.49
C SER A 103 30.20 26.90 -40.70
N SER A 104 30.06 25.59 -40.52
CA SER A 104 31.20 24.68 -40.29
C SER A 104 30.84 23.24 -40.65
N SER A 105 31.59 22.71 -41.63
CA SER A 105 31.83 21.29 -41.95
C SER A 105 30.64 20.31 -41.97
N ASN A 106 30.14 20.07 -43.18
CA ASN A 106 29.40 18.87 -43.58
C ASN A 106 30.17 17.59 -43.22
N ILE A 107 29.83 17.00 -42.07
CA ILE A 107 29.94 15.57 -41.85
C ILE A 107 28.51 15.08 -41.74
N ASN A 108 28.11 14.15 -42.62
CA ASN A 108 26.85 13.42 -42.55
C ASN A 108 26.76 12.69 -41.19
N LYS A 109 26.37 13.38 -40.12
CA LYS A 109 25.96 12.76 -38.86
C LYS A 109 24.64 12.05 -39.15
N LYS A 110 24.70 10.73 -39.38
CA LYS A 110 23.53 9.84 -39.27
C LYS A 110 22.77 10.27 -38.01
N LYS A 111 21.46 10.55 -38.12
CA LYS A 111 20.60 10.76 -36.96
C LYS A 111 20.74 9.53 -36.06
N SER A 112 21.46 9.68 -34.95
CA SER A 112 21.55 8.66 -33.92
C SER A 112 20.19 8.54 -33.26
N ASN A 113 19.59 7.37 -33.26
CA ASN A 113 18.37 7.11 -32.50
C ASN A 113 18.72 6.83 -31.03
N SER A 114 19.46 7.74 -30.39
CA SER A 114 20.06 7.50 -29.07
C SER A 114 19.90 8.69 -28.14
N LEU A 115 19.49 8.39 -26.91
CA LEU A 115 19.34 9.32 -25.79
C LEU A 115 20.57 9.28 -24.89
N ILE A 116 21.13 10.44 -24.59
CA ILE A 116 22.22 10.56 -23.61
C ILE A 116 21.67 11.25 -22.37
N ILE A 117 21.89 10.62 -21.21
CA ILE A 117 21.51 11.15 -19.90
C ILE A 117 22.77 11.32 -19.06
N ILE A 118 22.95 12.51 -18.51
CA ILE A 118 23.98 12.79 -17.51
C ILE A 118 23.27 13.08 -16.19
N CYS A 119 23.65 12.37 -15.13
CA CYS A 119 23.08 12.56 -13.81
C CYS A 119 24.17 12.57 -12.72
N SER A 120 23.87 13.21 -11.60
CA SER A 120 24.77 13.31 -10.44
C SER A 120 24.72 12.09 -9.51
N SER A 121 23.78 11.17 -9.76
CA SER A 121 23.62 9.93 -9.01
C SER A 121 22.74 8.94 -9.76
N ALA A 122 22.92 7.66 -9.45
CA ALA A 122 22.10 6.57 -9.96
C ALA A 122 21.87 5.55 -8.85
N THR A 123 20.70 4.92 -8.85
CA THR A 123 20.30 3.94 -7.84
C THR A 123 20.22 2.55 -8.46
N LEU A 124 21.04 1.63 -7.95
CA LEU A 124 21.05 0.22 -8.34
C LEU A 124 20.03 -0.56 -7.49
N MET A 125 19.20 -1.35 -8.16
CA MET A 125 18.12 -2.12 -7.54
C MET A 125 18.19 -3.59 -7.96
N ALA A 126 17.72 -4.47 -7.09
CA ALA A 126 17.61 -5.92 -7.31
C ALA A 126 18.88 -6.57 -7.87
N ILE A 127 20.02 -6.35 -7.21
CA ILE A 127 21.30 -6.98 -7.59
C ILE A 127 21.13 -8.51 -7.53
N ASN A 128 21.51 -9.21 -8.59
CA ASN A 128 21.30 -10.67 -8.74
C ASN A 128 19.84 -11.14 -8.61
N GLY A 129 18.86 -10.29 -8.89
CA GLY A 129 17.44 -10.64 -8.79
C GLY A 129 16.95 -10.90 -7.37
N ARG A 130 17.65 -10.37 -6.35
CA ARG A 130 17.27 -10.47 -4.93
C ARG A 130 16.57 -9.21 -4.44
N ILE A 131 15.73 -9.35 -3.41
CA ILE A 131 15.12 -8.21 -2.73
C ILE A 131 16.12 -7.70 -1.69
N GLU A 132 16.80 -6.60 -1.98
CA GLU A 132 17.82 -6.00 -1.14
C GLU A 132 17.67 -4.46 -1.14
N PRO A 133 18.23 -3.76 -0.13
CA PRO A 133 18.29 -2.30 -0.14
C PRO A 133 18.94 -1.79 -1.42
N TYR A 134 18.43 -0.68 -1.94
CA TYR A 134 18.97 -0.07 -3.14
C TYR A 134 20.26 0.68 -2.82
N THR A 135 21.25 0.54 -3.69
CA THR A 135 22.54 1.21 -3.56
C THR A 135 22.58 2.42 -4.47
N THR A 136 22.71 3.61 -3.89
CA THR A 136 22.86 4.85 -4.66
C THR A 136 24.32 5.23 -4.75
N THR A 137 24.81 5.40 -5.98
CA THR A 137 26.12 5.99 -6.26
C THR A 137 25.97 7.49 -6.47
N TYR A 138 26.87 8.29 -5.90
CA TYR A 138 26.82 9.77 -5.91
C TYR A 138 27.91 10.37 -6.78
N ASP A 139 28.11 9.80 -7.97
CA ASP A 139 29.07 10.27 -8.95
C ASP A 139 28.36 10.73 -10.23
N THR A 140 29.09 11.48 -11.06
CA THR A 140 28.57 11.85 -12.38
C THR A 140 28.55 10.62 -13.28
N HIS A 141 27.35 10.16 -13.61
CA HIS A 141 27.16 9.03 -14.51
C HIS A 141 26.63 9.49 -15.86
N ARG A 142 27.10 8.84 -16.92
CA ARG A 142 26.60 9.06 -18.27
C ARG A 142 26.04 7.76 -18.83
N PHE A 143 24.79 7.83 -19.28
CA PHE A 143 24.07 6.73 -19.89
C PHE A 143 23.78 7.05 -21.35
N TYR A 144 24.01 6.05 -22.20
CA TYR A 144 23.74 6.08 -23.63
C TYR A 144 22.69 5.02 -23.93
N PHE A 145 21.48 5.42 -24.29
CA PHE A 145 20.37 4.53 -24.64
C PHE A 145 20.12 4.58 -26.15
N GLU A 146 20.52 3.52 -26.86
CA GLU A 146 20.25 3.34 -28.29
C GLU A 146 18.90 2.62 -28.47
N PHE A 147 17.93 3.26 -29.12
CA PHE A 147 16.57 2.73 -29.27
C PHE A 147 16.48 1.76 -30.43
N VAL A 148 15.85 0.60 -30.18
CA VAL A 148 15.82 -0.52 -31.15
C VAL A 148 14.62 -0.43 -32.10
N TYR A 149 13.42 -0.19 -31.56
CA TYR A 149 12.16 -0.26 -32.32
C TYR A 149 11.34 1.05 -32.31
N SER A 150 11.82 2.10 -31.64
CA SER A 150 11.07 3.33 -31.41
C SER A 150 11.95 4.55 -31.65
N ASN A 151 11.37 5.72 -31.91
CA ASN A 151 12.11 6.96 -32.09
C ASN A 151 12.40 7.60 -30.73
N VAL A 152 13.62 8.10 -30.54
CA VAL A 152 14.03 8.86 -29.36
C VAL A 152 13.16 10.10 -29.12
N GLU A 153 12.65 10.74 -30.17
CA GLU A 153 11.78 11.93 -30.08
C GLU A 153 10.49 11.65 -29.29
N ASP A 154 9.89 10.45 -29.44
CA ASP A 154 8.68 10.03 -28.71
C ASP A 154 8.97 9.87 -27.21
N CYS A 155 10.16 9.41 -26.87
CA CYS A 155 10.61 9.31 -25.48
C CYS A 155 10.91 10.70 -24.90
N LEU A 156 11.62 11.54 -25.64
CA LEU A 156 12.05 12.88 -25.22
C LEU A 156 10.86 13.79 -24.92
N SER A 157 9.79 13.74 -25.72
CA SER A 157 8.57 14.52 -25.47
C SER A 157 7.99 14.25 -24.08
N VAL A 158 7.89 12.97 -23.72
CA VAL A 158 7.33 12.53 -22.43
C VAL A 158 8.30 12.83 -21.28
N VAL A 159 9.57 12.47 -21.46
CA VAL A 159 10.61 12.69 -20.44
C VAL A 159 10.80 14.18 -20.17
N GLY A 160 10.75 15.04 -21.19
CA GLY A 160 10.86 16.49 -21.03
C GLY A 160 9.71 17.08 -20.20
N GLN A 161 8.47 16.62 -20.41
CA GLN A 161 7.33 17.01 -19.58
C GLN A 161 7.52 16.57 -18.12
N LEU A 162 7.89 15.30 -17.89
CA LEU A 162 8.05 14.77 -16.55
C LEU A 162 9.25 15.38 -15.82
N TYR A 163 10.35 15.65 -16.53
CA TYR A 163 11.49 16.38 -15.99
C TYR A 163 11.10 17.80 -15.57
N ARG A 164 10.37 18.54 -16.43
CA ARG A 164 9.85 19.87 -16.10
C ARG A 164 8.96 19.85 -14.85
N SER A 165 8.18 18.78 -14.63
CA SER A 165 7.36 18.67 -13.42
C SER A 165 8.20 18.73 -12.13
N THR A 166 9.47 18.31 -12.17
CA THR A 166 10.36 18.33 -11.00
C THR A 166 10.91 19.71 -10.65
N THR A 167 10.75 20.70 -11.53
CA THR A 167 11.14 22.10 -11.27
C THR A 167 9.98 22.93 -10.71
N LEU A 168 8.78 22.36 -10.61
CA LEU A 168 7.59 23.04 -10.11
C LEU A 168 7.43 22.83 -8.59
N PRO A 169 6.68 23.71 -7.89
CA PRO A 169 6.18 23.44 -6.55
C PRO A 169 5.38 22.14 -6.49
N PHE A 170 5.31 21.51 -5.31
CA PHE A 170 4.68 20.19 -5.15
C PHE A 170 3.21 20.12 -5.65
N PRO A 171 2.32 21.10 -5.36
CA PRO A 171 0.95 21.06 -5.86
C PRO A 171 0.88 21.09 -7.39
N GLU A 172 1.62 22.01 -8.02
CA GLU A 172 1.69 22.13 -9.47
C GLU A 172 2.31 20.88 -10.12
N GLN A 173 3.32 20.28 -9.48
CA GLN A 173 3.91 19.00 -9.91
C GLN A 173 2.85 17.90 -9.97
N VAL A 174 2.03 17.76 -8.91
CA VAL A 174 0.96 16.76 -8.87
C VAL A 174 -0.07 17.03 -9.95
N MET A 175 -0.55 18.27 -10.10
CA MET A 175 -1.50 18.66 -11.15
C MET A 175 -0.97 18.35 -12.56
N MET A 176 0.32 18.62 -12.81
CA MET A 176 0.96 18.34 -14.09
C MET A 176 0.99 16.84 -14.39
N ILE A 177 1.39 16.02 -13.40
CA ILE A 177 1.42 14.55 -13.55
C ILE A 177 0.01 14.01 -13.77
N GLU A 178 -0.98 14.47 -13.01
CA GLU A 178 -2.38 14.08 -13.19
C GLU A 178 -2.90 14.46 -14.58
N SER A 179 -2.57 15.65 -15.07
CA SER A 179 -2.94 16.09 -16.43
C SER A 179 -2.32 15.19 -17.51
N ILE A 180 -1.06 14.75 -17.33
CA ILE A 180 -0.40 13.80 -18.24
C ILE A 180 -1.13 12.44 -18.21
N VAL A 181 -1.48 11.95 -17.02
CA VAL A 181 -2.23 10.69 -16.85
C VAL A 181 -3.59 10.78 -17.56
N GLN A 182 -4.35 11.85 -17.31
CA GLN A 182 -5.66 12.07 -17.92
C GLN A 182 -5.58 12.20 -19.44
N GLY A 183 -4.59 12.93 -19.96
CA GLY A 183 -4.35 13.04 -21.39
C GLY A 183 -4.09 11.67 -22.04
N ARG A 184 -3.32 10.81 -21.37
CA ARG A 184 -3.03 9.46 -21.86
C ARG A 184 -4.22 8.50 -21.74
N LEU A 185 -4.99 8.57 -20.66
CA LEU A 185 -6.21 7.76 -20.48
C LEU A 185 -7.27 8.08 -21.54
N LYS A 186 -7.40 9.35 -21.94
CA LYS A 186 -8.27 9.75 -23.07
C LYS A 186 -7.85 9.13 -24.40
N MET A 187 -6.55 8.90 -24.60
CA MET A 187 -6.00 8.30 -25.82
C MET A 187 -6.01 6.77 -25.79
N LEU A 188 -6.03 6.17 -24.59
CA LEU A 188 -6.15 4.73 -24.42
C LEU A 188 -7.52 4.29 -24.96
N LYS A 189 -7.53 3.37 -25.92
CA LYS A 189 -8.77 2.72 -26.37
C LYS A 189 -8.80 1.32 -25.80
N PHE A 190 -9.95 0.93 -25.27
CA PHE A 190 -10.14 -0.43 -24.81
C PHE A 190 -10.04 -1.41 -26.00
N ASP A 191 -9.25 -2.47 -25.87
CA ASP A 191 -9.14 -3.48 -26.93
C ASP A 191 -10.30 -4.49 -26.85
N PHE A 192 -11.41 -4.15 -27.50
CA PHE A 192 -12.63 -4.99 -27.51
C PHE A 192 -12.43 -6.37 -28.17
N LYS A 193 -11.30 -6.62 -28.85
CA LYS A 193 -10.99 -7.97 -29.37
C LYS A 193 -10.66 -8.96 -28.26
N GLN A 194 -10.35 -8.48 -27.06
CA GLN A 194 -10.00 -9.30 -25.90
C GLN A 194 -11.19 -9.58 -24.98
N LEU A 195 -12.42 -9.28 -25.41
CA LEU A 195 -13.63 -9.73 -24.72
C LEU A 195 -13.72 -11.26 -24.76
N LYS A 196 -14.22 -11.85 -23.67
CA LYS A 196 -14.34 -13.31 -23.51
C LYS A 196 -15.35 -13.89 -24.49
N ASP A 197 -16.49 -13.24 -24.67
CA ASP A 197 -17.57 -13.67 -25.55
C ASP A 197 -18.02 -12.53 -26.49
N LEU A 198 -18.27 -12.87 -27.75
CA LEU A 198 -18.79 -11.96 -28.77
C LEU A 198 -20.20 -11.44 -28.44
N ASN A 199 -20.93 -12.13 -27.55
CA ASN A 199 -22.25 -11.71 -27.09
C ASN A 199 -22.21 -10.74 -25.91
N GLU A 200 -21.04 -10.41 -25.39
CA GLU A 200 -20.91 -9.43 -24.31
C GLU A 200 -21.38 -8.05 -24.76
N LYS A 201 -22.28 -7.46 -23.97
CA LYS A 201 -22.76 -6.10 -24.14
C LYS A 201 -22.04 -5.20 -23.16
N ILE A 202 -21.39 -4.17 -23.68
CA ILE A 202 -20.74 -3.14 -22.86
C ILE A 202 -21.82 -2.33 -22.15
N LEU A 203 -21.70 -2.23 -20.83
CA LEU A 203 -22.63 -1.50 -19.97
C LEU A 203 -22.02 -0.20 -19.45
N PHE A 204 -20.70 -0.20 -19.23
CA PHE A 204 -19.99 0.92 -18.62
C PHE A 204 -18.51 0.89 -19.01
N GLU A 205 -17.98 2.06 -19.37
CA GLU A 205 -16.56 2.27 -19.63
C GLU A 205 -16.14 3.58 -18.96
N GLN A 206 -15.22 3.52 -18.01
CA GLN A 206 -14.69 4.70 -17.32
C GLN A 206 -13.22 4.54 -16.97
N ASP A 207 -12.55 5.68 -16.82
CA ASP A 207 -11.21 5.75 -16.25
C ASP A 207 -11.26 5.39 -14.77
N ALA A 208 -10.32 4.56 -14.33
CA ALA A 208 -10.23 4.09 -12.96
C ALA A 208 -8.78 3.81 -12.56
N TYR A 209 -8.55 3.73 -11.25
CA TYR A 209 -7.29 3.29 -10.68
C TYR A 209 -7.49 1.95 -9.99
N VAL A 210 -6.61 0.99 -10.27
CA VAL A 210 -6.48 -0.21 -9.43
C VAL A 210 -5.61 0.13 -8.24
N ILE A 211 -6.15 -0.11 -7.05
CA ILE A 211 -5.46 0.07 -5.77
C ILE A 211 -4.87 -1.26 -5.31
N LYS A 212 -3.60 -1.22 -4.94
CA LYS A 212 -2.87 -2.28 -4.24
C LYS A 212 -2.12 -1.63 -3.08
N PRO A 213 -1.61 -2.40 -2.10
CA PRO A 213 -0.82 -1.83 -1.02
C PRO A 213 0.27 -0.90 -1.57
N LEU A 214 0.27 0.39 -1.17
CA LEU A 214 1.20 1.45 -1.60
C LEU A 214 1.23 1.80 -3.11
N ILE A 215 0.40 1.17 -3.93
CA ILE A 215 0.42 1.30 -5.40
C ILE A 215 -0.95 1.76 -5.91
N LYS A 216 -0.93 2.81 -6.73
CA LYS A 216 -2.08 3.33 -7.47
C LYS A 216 -1.80 3.22 -8.97
N ASN A 217 -2.45 2.28 -9.66
CA ASN A 217 -2.20 2.03 -11.08
C ASN A 217 -3.35 2.55 -11.97
N PRO A 218 -3.13 3.56 -12.82
CA PRO A 218 -4.17 4.09 -13.72
C PRO A 218 -4.52 3.11 -14.84
N GLY A 219 -5.77 3.16 -15.30
CA GLY A 219 -6.25 2.39 -16.45
C GLY A 219 -7.72 2.67 -16.79
N LYS A 220 -8.30 1.81 -17.63
CA LYS A 220 -9.72 1.81 -17.98
C LYS A 220 -10.42 0.59 -17.40
N CYS A 221 -11.55 0.84 -16.74
CA CYS A 221 -12.48 -0.18 -16.32
C CYS A 221 -13.59 -0.32 -17.38
N LEU A 222 -13.83 -1.55 -17.83
CA LEU A 222 -14.93 -1.90 -18.72
C LEU A 222 -15.81 -2.95 -18.05
N LEU A 223 -17.09 -2.65 -17.91
CA LEU A 223 -18.08 -3.59 -17.40
C LEU A 223 -18.98 -4.04 -18.55
N THR A 224 -19.15 -5.35 -18.67
CA THR A 224 -20.13 -5.97 -19.55
C THR A 224 -21.20 -6.69 -18.73
N ASN A 225 -22.17 -7.29 -19.41
CA ASN A 225 -23.19 -8.12 -18.76
C ASN A 225 -22.67 -9.45 -18.18
N GLN A 226 -21.39 -9.80 -18.39
CA GLN A 226 -20.79 -11.05 -17.91
C GLN A 226 -19.48 -10.86 -17.14
N CYS A 227 -18.69 -9.85 -17.49
CA CYS A 227 -17.34 -9.66 -16.97
C CYS A 227 -17.07 -8.20 -16.61
N CYS A 228 -16.18 -7.99 -15.66
CA CYS A 228 -15.50 -6.73 -15.42
C CYS A 228 -14.05 -6.87 -15.92
N TYR A 229 -13.58 -5.92 -16.71
CA TYR A 229 -12.22 -5.88 -17.23
C TYR A 229 -11.50 -4.63 -16.75
N PHE A 230 -10.20 -4.77 -16.56
CA PHE A 230 -9.32 -3.63 -16.31
C PHE A 230 -8.15 -3.64 -17.29
N GLN A 231 -8.03 -2.59 -18.09
CA GLN A 231 -6.89 -2.35 -18.96
C GLN A 231 -5.97 -1.32 -18.31
N ALA A 232 -4.78 -1.75 -17.90
CA ALA A 232 -3.80 -0.82 -17.33
C ALA A 232 -3.34 0.19 -18.39
N LEU A 233 -3.04 1.41 -17.94
CA LEU A 233 -2.42 2.43 -18.80
C LEU A 233 -1.03 2.01 -19.27
N ASN A 234 -0.35 1.20 -18.45
CA ASN A 234 1.00 0.73 -18.67
C ASN A 234 1.07 -0.76 -19.03
N ASN A 235 2.23 -1.17 -19.53
CA ASN A 235 2.48 -2.54 -19.96
C ASN A 235 3.21 -3.35 -18.88
N ILE A 236 2.79 -3.22 -17.61
CA ILE A 236 3.44 -3.92 -16.49
C ILE A 236 3.21 -5.42 -16.53
N ASN A 237 1.99 -5.83 -16.90
CA ASN A 237 1.60 -7.22 -17.04
C ASN A 237 1.80 -7.65 -18.50
N GLU A 238 2.17 -8.92 -18.71
CA GLU A 238 2.20 -9.52 -20.05
C GLU A 238 0.83 -9.43 -20.73
N GLN A 239 -0.24 -9.61 -19.94
CA GLN A 239 -1.62 -9.35 -20.34
C GLN A 239 -1.98 -7.90 -20.00
N GLN A 240 -2.19 -7.07 -21.03
CA GLN A 240 -2.60 -5.67 -20.85
C GLN A 240 -3.99 -5.52 -20.20
N ILE A 241 -4.86 -6.52 -20.40
CA ILE A 241 -6.22 -6.54 -19.89
C ILE A 241 -6.39 -7.70 -18.91
N VAL A 242 -6.87 -7.39 -17.71
CA VAL A 242 -7.20 -8.38 -16.69
C VAL A 242 -8.71 -8.56 -16.65
N GLN A 243 -9.17 -9.81 -16.82
CA GLN A 243 -10.57 -10.19 -16.80
C GLN A 243 -11.02 -10.68 -15.41
N TYR A 244 -12.25 -10.34 -15.04
CA TYR A 244 -12.93 -10.78 -13.82
C TYR A 244 -14.36 -11.20 -14.16
N GLU A 245 -14.69 -12.47 -13.93
CA GLU A 245 -16.01 -13.00 -14.29
C GLU A 245 -17.03 -12.65 -13.21
N LEU A 246 -18.12 -11.97 -13.58
CA LEU A 246 -19.14 -11.55 -12.62
C LEU A 246 -19.88 -12.74 -12.01
N GLY A 247 -19.96 -13.87 -12.72
CA GLY A 247 -20.54 -15.11 -12.21
C GLY A 247 -19.82 -15.68 -10.98
N THR A 248 -18.54 -15.35 -10.79
CA THR A 248 -17.75 -15.80 -9.63
C THR A 248 -17.64 -14.73 -8.54
N LEU A 249 -18.29 -13.57 -8.73
CA LEU A 249 -18.35 -12.51 -7.74
C LEU A 249 -19.18 -12.98 -6.54
N TYR A 250 -18.56 -13.02 -5.36
CA TYR A 250 -19.24 -13.39 -4.13
C TYR A 250 -19.35 -12.23 -3.13
N LYS A 251 -18.60 -11.14 -3.35
CA LYS A 251 -18.67 -9.94 -2.52
C LYS A 251 -18.32 -8.68 -3.31
N ILE A 252 -19.06 -7.61 -3.06
CA ILE A 252 -18.77 -6.25 -3.53
C ILE A 252 -19.01 -5.27 -2.38
N ALA A 253 -18.17 -4.24 -2.26
CA ALA A 253 -18.32 -3.21 -1.25
C ALA A 253 -17.90 -1.83 -1.77
N LYS A 254 -18.71 -0.80 -1.48
CA LYS A 254 -18.29 0.59 -1.61
C LYS A 254 -17.26 0.92 -0.51
N ARG A 255 -16.22 1.67 -0.87
CA ARG A 255 -15.10 2.04 0.00
C ARG A 255 -14.86 3.54 -0.05
N ARG A 256 -14.49 4.13 1.10
CA ARG A 256 -13.89 5.46 1.13
C ARG A 256 -12.44 5.36 0.67
N TYR A 257 -12.05 6.17 -0.30
CA TYR A 257 -10.64 6.41 -0.62
C TYR A 257 -10.35 7.88 -0.36
N LYS A 258 -9.41 8.16 0.55
CA LYS A 258 -9.13 9.52 1.05
C LYS A 258 -10.40 10.23 1.54
N PHE A 259 -11.19 9.57 2.39
CA PHE A 259 -12.53 10.00 2.87
C PHE A 259 -13.67 10.15 1.86
N HIS A 260 -13.45 9.99 0.54
CA HIS A 260 -14.50 10.11 -0.46
C HIS A 260 -15.03 8.74 -0.90
N TYR A 261 -16.34 8.59 -1.12
CA TYR A 261 -16.96 7.33 -1.57
C TYR A 261 -16.74 7.03 -3.07
N ILE A 262 -15.47 7.02 -3.47
CA ILE A 262 -15.03 6.82 -4.85
C ILE A 262 -14.40 5.45 -5.09
N GLY A 263 -14.31 4.61 -4.04
CA GLY A 263 -13.75 3.27 -4.09
C GLY A 263 -14.80 2.17 -4.20
N CYS A 264 -14.49 1.10 -4.94
CA CYS A 264 -15.30 -0.12 -5.04
C CYS A 264 -14.40 -1.35 -5.05
N GLU A 265 -14.59 -2.24 -4.09
CA GLU A 265 -13.82 -3.48 -3.93
C GLU A 265 -14.69 -4.68 -4.28
N LEU A 266 -14.24 -5.49 -5.24
CA LEU A 266 -14.90 -6.69 -5.72
C LEU A 266 -14.04 -7.91 -5.37
N GLN A 267 -14.66 -8.95 -4.84
CA GLN A 267 -13.99 -10.20 -4.49
C GLN A 267 -14.64 -11.37 -5.23
N PHE A 268 -13.80 -12.11 -5.93
CA PHE A 268 -14.17 -13.19 -6.83
C PHE A 268 -13.60 -14.51 -6.34
N LYS A 269 -14.34 -15.59 -6.53
CA LYS A 269 -13.82 -16.96 -6.38
C LYS A 269 -12.92 -17.24 -7.58
N LEU A 270 -11.74 -17.80 -7.36
CA LEU A 270 -10.83 -18.19 -8.45
C LEU A 270 -11.28 -19.48 -9.15
N ASP A 271 -11.83 -20.43 -8.40
CA ASP A 271 -12.25 -21.75 -8.91
C ASP A 271 -13.29 -22.36 -7.96
N ASP A 272 -14.28 -23.09 -8.49
CA ASP A 272 -15.26 -23.84 -7.68
C ASP A 272 -14.58 -24.98 -6.90
N GLN A 273 -13.43 -25.46 -7.37
CA GLN A 273 -12.63 -26.51 -6.72
C GLN A 273 -11.66 -25.97 -5.67
N ARG A 274 -11.38 -24.65 -5.64
CA ARG A 274 -10.45 -24.00 -4.69
C ARG A 274 -11.08 -22.70 -4.15
N PRO A 275 -12.15 -22.80 -3.34
CA PRO A 275 -12.93 -21.65 -2.87
C PRO A 275 -12.13 -20.65 -2.02
N SER A 276 -11.03 -21.08 -1.42
CA SER A 276 -10.15 -20.27 -0.58
C SER A 276 -9.31 -19.25 -1.34
N GLN A 277 -9.05 -19.53 -2.62
CA GLN A 277 -8.28 -18.68 -3.51
C GLN A 277 -9.18 -17.54 -4.02
N LYS A 278 -8.81 -16.31 -3.67
CA LYS A 278 -9.62 -15.12 -3.93
C LYS A 278 -8.90 -14.18 -4.89
N LYS A 279 -9.61 -13.76 -5.93
CA LYS A 279 -9.15 -12.66 -6.80
C LYS A 279 -9.85 -11.38 -6.36
N ILE A 280 -9.11 -10.32 -6.10
CA ILE A 280 -9.67 -9.05 -5.64
C ILE A 280 -9.38 -7.95 -6.67
N LEU A 281 -10.38 -7.11 -6.90
CA LEU A 281 -10.29 -5.92 -7.74
C LEU A 281 -10.76 -4.72 -6.91
N TYR A 282 -9.82 -3.87 -6.49
CA TYR A 282 -10.15 -2.61 -5.84
C TYR A 282 -9.97 -1.45 -6.81
N LEU A 283 -11.09 -0.87 -7.25
CA LEU A 283 -11.14 0.27 -8.15
C LEU A 283 -11.41 1.58 -7.42
N VAL A 284 -10.76 2.65 -7.85
CA VAL A 284 -11.08 4.03 -7.48
C VAL A 284 -11.43 4.83 -8.73
N PHE A 285 -12.58 5.48 -8.69
CA PHE A 285 -13.12 6.29 -9.79
C PHE A 285 -12.90 7.79 -9.55
N ALA A 286 -13.19 8.62 -10.56
CA ALA A 286 -13.01 10.07 -10.48
C ALA A 286 -13.96 10.76 -9.48
N ASN A 287 -15.17 10.22 -9.26
CA ASN A 287 -16.15 10.78 -8.34
C ASN A 287 -17.18 9.72 -7.87
N GLU A 288 -17.96 10.09 -6.86
CA GLU A 288 -18.92 9.20 -6.19
C GLU A 288 -20.08 8.77 -7.10
N SER A 289 -20.50 9.65 -8.01
CA SER A 289 -21.57 9.35 -8.98
C SER A 289 -21.18 8.21 -9.92
N ILE A 290 -19.95 8.25 -10.47
CA ILE A 290 -19.40 7.20 -11.32
C ILE A 290 -19.26 5.89 -10.53
N CYS A 291 -18.70 5.96 -9.32
CA CYS A 291 -18.54 4.79 -8.46
C CYS A 291 -19.89 4.12 -8.13
N SER A 292 -20.89 4.93 -7.78
CA SER A 292 -22.23 4.44 -7.48
C SER A 292 -22.91 3.82 -8.70
N THR A 293 -22.80 4.47 -9.86
CA THR A 293 -23.31 3.91 -11.13
C THR A 293 -22.68 2.56 -11.44
N PHE A 294 -21.35 2.44 -11.32
CA PHE A 294 -20.65 1.17 -11.52
C PHE A 294 -21.15 0.09 -10.54
N TYR A 295 -21.24 0.42 -9.25
CA TYR A 295 -21.70 -0.49 -8.21
C TYR A 295 -23.11 -1.02 -8.49
N ASP A 296 -24.05 -0.12 -8.82
CA ASP A 296 -25.44 -0.48 -9.10
C ASP A 296 -25.55 -1.31 -10.39
N LEU A 297 -24.74 -1.01 -11.42
CA LEU A 297 -24.67 -1.80 -12.63
C LEU A 297 -24.15 -3.21 -12.37
N VAL A 298 -23.15 -3.41 -11.52
CA VAL A 298 -22.67 -4.75 -11.16
C VAL A 298 -23.77 -5.54 -10.45
N LEU A 299 -24.46 -4.94 -9.47
CA LEU A 299 -25.51 -5.60 -8.70
C LEU A 299 -26.74 -6.00 -9.53
N THR A 300 -27.03 -5.27 -10.61
CA THR A 300 -28.16 -5.56 -11.49
C THR A 300 -27.88 -6.67 -12.49
N GLN A 301 -26.64 -7.20 -12.56
CA GLN A 301 -26.32 -8.25 -13.51
C GLN A 301 -26.90 -9.61 -13.09
N PRO A 302 -27.60 -10.33 -14.01
CA PRO A 302 -28.25 -11.60 -13.67
C PRO A 302 -27.30 -12.70 -13.18
N CYS A 303 -26.02 -12.64 -13.55
CA CYS A 303 -25.00 -13.60 -13.15
C CYS A 303 -24.43 -13.35 -11.75
N VAL A 304 -24.75 -12.23 -11.12
CA VAL A 304 -24.24 -11.86 -9.80
C VAL A 304 -25.16 -12.43 -8.71
N HIS A 305 -24.61 -13.33 -7.91
CA HIS A 305 -25.32 -13.98 -6.80
C HIS A 305 -24.56 -13.75 -5.50
N LEU A 306 -24.95 -12.71 -4.76
CA LEU A 306 -24.32 -12.32 -3.50
C LEU A 306 -25.10 -12.87 -2.31
N ASP A 307 -24.37 -13.36 -1.30
CA ASP A 307 -24.92 -13.59 0.03
C ASP A 307 -25.01 -12.26 0.77
N LEU A 308 -26.22 -11.69 0.84
CA LEU A 308 -26.50 -10.45 1.56
C LEU A 308 -26.95 -10.75 2.99
N THR A 309 -26.07 -11.32 3.81
CA THR A 309 -26.37 -11.48 5.23
C THR A 309 -26.44 -10.09 5.93
N PRO A 310 -27.57 -9.73 6.58
CA PRO A 310 -27.75 -8.45 7.26
C PRO A 310 -26.80 -8.25 8.45
N PHE A 311 -26.60 -6.99 8.85
CA PHE A 311 -25.64 -6.64 9.88
C PHE A 311 -26.03 -7.18 11.26
N GLU A 312 -27.29 -6.99 11.65
CA GLU A 312 -27.85 -7.44 12.92
C GLU A 312 -27.75 -8.96 13.06
N ASN A 313 -27.85 -9.67 11.93
CA ASN A 313 -27.74 -11.12 11.90
C ASN A 313 -26.31 -11.57 12.24
N MET A 314 -25.28 -10.83 11.81
CA MET A 314 -23.88 -11.13 12.15
C MET A 314 -23.56 -10.85 13.61
N THR A 315 -24.02 -9.72 14.17
CA THR A 315 -23.84 -9.42 15.60
C THR A 315 -24.52 -10.46 16.46
N LEU A 316 -25.76 -10.86 16.15
CA LEU A 316 -26.49 -11.89 16.90
C LEU A 316 -25.77 -13.25 16.83
N ARG A 317 -25.33 -13.67 15.64
CA ARG A 317 -24.57 -14.92 15.45
C ARG A 317 -23.26 -14.90 16.22
N TRP A 318 -22.56 -13.77 16.28
CA TRP A 318 -21.37 -13.62 17.11
C TRP A 318 -21.72 -13.70 18.60
N GLN A 319 -22.77 -12.99 19.05
CA GLN A 319 -23.22 -13.06 20.45
C GLN A 319 -23.57 -14.49 20.89
N GLN A 320 -24.15 -15.27 19.99
CA GLN A 320 -24.51 -16.67 20.23
C GLN A 320 -23.34 -17.66 20.09
N GLY A 321 -22.14 -17.19 19.77
CA GLY A 321 -20.97 -18.06 19.57
C GLY A 321 -20.97 -18.84 18.26
N THR A 322 -21.91 -18.59 17.34
CA THR A 322 -21.93 -19.20 16.00
C THR A 322 -20.82 -18.67 15.10
N ILE A 323 -20.30 -17.48 15.40
CA ILE A 323 -19.17 -16.87 14.69
C ILE A 323 -18.06 -16.57 15.70
N SER A 324 -16.82 -16.83 15.28
CA SER A 324 -15.63 -16.59 16.09
C SER A 324 -15.39 -15.08 16.30
N ASN A 325 -14.61 -14.72 17.32
CA ASN A 325 -14.22 -13.34 17.55
C ASN A 325 -13.39 -12.79 16.38
N TYR A 326 -12.48 -13.59 15.84
CA TYR A 326 -11.69 -13.24 14.66
C TYR A 326 -12.56 -12.93 13.42
N ASP A 327 -13.51 -13.80 13.09
CA ASP A 327 -14.39 -13.60 11.93
C ASP A 327 -15.28 -12.38 12.11
N TYR A 328 -15.78 -12.14 13.33
CA TYR A 328 -16.55 -10.95 13.64
C TYR A 328 -15.70 -9.67 13.54
N LEU A 329 -14.44 -9.69 13.98
CA LEU A 329 -13.53 -8.56 13.82
C LEU A 329 -13.19 -8.28 12.35
N LEU A 330 -12.97 -9.32 11.53
CA LEU A 330 -12.81 -9.13 10.08
C LEU A 330 -14.06 -8.51 9.47
N TYR A 331 -15.24 -8.99 9.88
CA TYR A 331 -16.52 -8.45 9.45
C TYR A 331 -16.68 -6.97 9.85
N LEU A 332 -16.35 -6.60 11.08
CA LEU A 332 -16.41 -5.20 11.54
C LEU A 332 -15.40 -4.31 10.81
N ASN A 333 -14.18 -4.80 10.56
CA ASN A 333 -13.20 -4.08 9.75
C ASN A 333 -13.72 -3.81 8.34
N ASP A 334 -14.29 -4.83 7.71
CA ASP A 334 -14.90 -4.73 6.39
C ASP A 334 -16.06 -3.72 6.35
N ARG A 335 -16.97 -3.76 7.33
CA ARG A 335 -18.07 -2.78 7.45
C ARG A 335 -17.58 -1.39 7.85
N GLY A 336 -16.48 -1.33 8.60
CA GLY A 336 -15.71 -0.13 8.92
C GLY A 336 -14.92 0.43 7.73
N GLU A 337 -15.08 -0.19 6.55
CA GLU A 337 -14.50 0.16 5.27
C GLU A 337 -12.98 0.04 5.22
N ARG A 338 -12.43 -0.90 5.98
CA ARG A 338 -11.02 -1.29 5.95
C ARG A 338 -10.76 -2.30 4.82
N SER A 339 -9.56 -2.27 4.25
CA SER A 339 -9.14 -3.23 3.20
C SER A 339 -7.66 -3.58 3.32
N PHE A 340 -7.34 -4.86 3.10
CA PHE A 340 -5.96 -5.34 2.98
C PHE A 340 -5.20 -4.72 1.79
N HIS A 341 -5.91 -4.12 0.83
CA HIS A 341 -5.31 -3.51 -0.37
C HIS A 341 -4.95 -2.04 -0.19
N ASP A 342 -5.32 -1.42 0.93
CA ASP A 342 -5.00 -0.03 1.25
C ASP A 342 -4.35 0.05 2.64
N CYS A 343 -3.03 0.24 2.68
CA CYS A 343 -2.29 0.33 3.93
C CYS A 343 -2.74 1.50 4.83
N SER A 344 -3.36 2.55 4.26
CA SER A 344 -3.87 3.69 5.04
C SER A 344 -5.15 3.36 5.80
N GLN A 345 -5.83 2.28 5.40
CA GLN A 345 -7.07 1.77 5.97
C GLN A 345 -6.99 0.25 6.18
N TYR A 346 -5.83 -0.25 6.58
CA TYR A 346 -5.64 -1.68 6.79
C TYR A 346 -6.51 -2.18 7.96
N PRO A 347 -6.97 -3.44 7.95
CA PRO A 347 -7.71 -4.00 9.07
C PRO A 347 -6.93 -3.92 10.39
N VAL A 348 -7.63 -3.62 11.48
CA VAL A 348 -7.08 -3.43 12.82
C VAL A 348 -7.63 -4.48 13.77
N PHE A 349 -6.75 -5.06 14.59
CA PHE A 349 -7.06 -6.05 15.62
C PHE A 349 -6.47 -5.61 16.97
N PRO A 350 -7.09 -5.98 18.10
CA PRO A 350 -6.57 -5.61 19.42
C PRO A 350 -5.29 -6.38 19.73
N TRP A 351 -4.39 -5.77 20.51
CA TRP A 351 -3.56 -6.56 21.43
C TRP A 351 -4.46 -7.23 22.48
N VAL A 352 -4.41 -8.56 22.62
CA VAL A 352 -5.23 -9.29 23.62
C VAL A 352 -4.44 -9.72 24.85
N LEU A 353 -3.17 -10.07 24.70
CA LEU A 353 -2.30 -10.46 25.80
C LEU A 353 -1.46 -9.28 26.29
N ARG A 354 -1.00 -9.37 27.54
CA ARG A 354 0.01 -8.47 28.12
C ARG A 354 1.26 -9.20 28.63
N ASN A 355 1.19 -10.53 28.78
CA ASN A 355 2.28 -11.35 29.28
C ASN A 355 3.09 -11.96 28.12
N TYR A 356 4.21 -11.31 27.78
CA TYR A 356 5.13 -11.77 26.74
C TYR A 356 6.51 -12.20 27.29
N THR A 357 6.69 -12.20 28.61
CA THR A 357 7.99 -12.48 29.25
C THR A 357 8.02 -13.78 30.04
N SER A 358 6.86 -14.32 30.43
CA SER A 358 6.78 -15.56 31.21
C SER A 358 7.11 -16.79 30.35
N SER A 359 7.60 -17.85 30.99
CA SER A 359 7.88 -19.14 30.32
C SER A 359 6.61 -19.90 29.93
N ASN A 360 5.51 -19.68 30.64
CA ASN A 360 4.22 -20.30 30.35
C ASN A 360 3.16 -19.21 30.17
N LEU A 361 2.22 -19.47 29.26
CA LEU A 361 1.05 -18.64 29.04
C LEU A 361 -0.18 -19.34 29.62
N ASP A 362 -0.75 -18.77 30.69
CA ASP A 362 -2.02 -19.24 31.26
C ASP A 362 -3.17 -18.36 30.75
N LEU A 363 -4.03 -18.94 29.92
CA LEU A 363 -5.22 -18.27 29.37
C LEU A 363 -6.41 -18.29 30.32
N ASN A 364 -6.31 -18.95 31.46
CA ASN A 364 -7.33 -18.91 32.52
C ASN A 364 -7.06 -17.78 33.52
N ASP A 365 -5.85 -17.21 33.53
CA ASP A 365 -5.51 -16.08 34.38
C ASP A 365 -5.90 -14.76 33.70
N PRO A 366 -6.86 -13.99 34.26
CA PRO A 366 -7.23 -12.67 33.73
C PRO A 366 -6.05 -11.69 33.67
N GLN A 367 -5.01 -11.87 34.48
CA GLN A 367 -3.82 -11.01 34.46
C GLN A 367 -2.95 -11.20 33.21
N SER A 368 -3.14 -12.30 32.48
CA SER A 368 -2.47 -12.52 31.18
C SER A 368 -3.01 -11.60 30.07
N PHE A 369 -4.20 -11.02 30.26
CA PHE A 369 -4.90 -10.25 29.25
C PHE A 369 -4.74 -8.74 29.43
N ARG A 370 -4.81 -8.03 28.31
CA ARG A 370 -4.91 -6.57 28.26
C ARG A 370 -6.33 -6.15 28.65
N ASP A 371 -6.45 -5.03 29.36
CA ASP A 371 -7.72 -4.30 29.48
C ASP A 371 -8.19 -3.78 28.11
N LEU A 372 -9.22 -4.42 27.55
CA LEU A 372 -9.81 -4.09 26.25
C LEU A 372 -10.72 -2.85 26.28
N SER A 373 -11.10 -2.38 27.46
CA SER A 373 -11.90 -1.16 27.63
C SER A 373 -11.11 0.13 27.40
N ARG A 374 -9.77 0.02 27.30
CA ARG A 374 -8.85 1.15 27.16
C ARG A 374 -8.06 1.09 25.84
N PRO A 375 -7.81 2.24 25.19
CA PRO A 375 -6.87 2.30 24.07
C PRO A 375 -5.43 2.06 24.56
N ILE A 376 -4.53 1.65 23.64
CA ILE A 376 -3.12 1.35 23.95
C ILE A 376 -2.48 2.48 24.77
N GLY A 377 -2.69 3.72 24.30
CA GLY A 377 -2.15 4.93 24.92
C GLY A 377 -2.47 5.10 26.41
N ALA A 378 -3.62 4.57 26.85
CA ALA A 378 -4.16 4.71 28.20
C ALA A 378 -3.86 3.53 29.14
N LEU A 379 -3.16 2.49 28.67
CA LEU A 379 -2.81 1.33 29.50
C LEU A 379 -1.76 1.67 30.57
N ASN A 380 -0.80 2.54 30.25
CA ASN A 380 0.21 3.01 31.19
C ASN A 380 -0.24 4.34 31.81
N ILE A 381 -0.47 4.32 33.12
CA ILE A 381 -1.02 5.47 33.87
C ILE A 381 -0.06 6.66 33.82
N GLU A 382 1.23 6.46 34.07
CA GLU A 382 2.23 7.53 34.07
C GLU A 382 2.35 8.19 32.69
N ARG A 383 2.29 7.39 31.62
CA ARG A 383 2.28 7.91 30.25
C ARG A 383 1.00 8.71 29.99
N LEU A 384 -0.14 8.19 30.39
CA LEU A 384 -1.43 8.84 30.19
C LEU A 384 -1.50 10.20 30.89
N GLU A 385 -0.95 10.33 32.09
CA GLU A 385 -0.87 11.59 32.82
C GLU A 385 -0.07 12.64 32.05
N ARG A 386 1.11 12.28 31.52
CA ARG A 386 1.92 13.19 30.67
C ARG A 386 1.15 13.60 29.40
N LEU A 387 0.45 12.66 28.76
CA LEU A 387 -0.35 12.95 27.57
C LEU A 387 -1.52 13.90 27.87
N LYS A 388 -2.17 13.75 29.03
CA LYS A 388 -3.25 14.63 29.49
C LYS A 388 -2.75 16.04 29.84
N GLU A 389 -1.57 16.15 30.42
CA GLU A 389 -0.91 17.44 30.67
C GLU A 389 -0.62 18.15 29.33
N ARG A 390 -0.01 17.44 28.38
CA ARG A 390 0.22 17.95 27.02
C ARG A 390 -1.08 18.38 26.32
N TYR A 391 -2.14 17.58 26.44
CA TYR A 391 -3.46 17.89 25.89
C TYR A 391 -4.03 19.19 26.48
N THR A 392 -3.91 19.38 27.79
CA THR A 392 -4.45 20.56 28.49
C THR A 392 -3.68 21.83 28.14
N ASN A 393 -2.36 21.72 28.04
CA ASN A 393 -1.43 22.82 27.73
C ASN A 393 -1.32 23.10 26.21
N MET A 394 -2.03 22.34 25.37
CA MET A 394 -1.97 22.50 23.92
C MET A 394 -2.66 23.79 23.49
N SER A 395 -1.86 24.73 23.01
CA SER A 395 -2.30 25.94 22.31
C SER A 395 -2.38 25.64 20.81
N LEU A 396 -3.60 25.48 20.31
CA LEU A 396 -3.89 25.28 18.89
C LEU A 396 -4.64 26.49 18.34
N PRO A 397 -4.54 26.76 17.02
CA PRO A 397 -5.44 27.72 16.38
C PRO A 397 -6.90 27.25 16.51
N SER A 398 -7.84 28.19 16.38
CA SER A 398 -9.26 28.02 16.75
C SER A 398 -9.98 26.88 16.00
N ASP A 399 -9.48 26.54 14.82
CA ASP A 399 -9.96 25.52 13.89
C ASP A 399 -9.45 24.10 14.20
N HIS A 400 -8.39 23.97 15.00
CA HIS A 400 -7.76 22.69 15.29
C HIS A 400 -8.22 22.10 16.62
N GLN A 401 -8.64 20.82 16.60
CA GLN A 401 -9.05 20.11 17.80
C GLN A 401 -7.84 19.51 18.54
N ARG A 402 -7.86 19.62 19.87
CA ARG A 402 -6.87 19.00 20.75
C ARG A 402 -6.95 17.48 20.66
N PHE A 403 -5.80 16.83 20.79
CA PHE A 403 -5.66 15.38 20.69
C PHE A 403 -4.72 14.81 21.75
N LEU A 404 -4.92 13.55 22.13
CA LEU A 404 -4.04 12.82 23.04
C LEU A 404 -2.92 12.12 22.28
N TYR A 405 -3.19 11.62 21.08
CA TYR A 405 -2.25 10.83 20.28
C TYR A 405 -1.97 11.51 18.94
N GLY A 406 -0.69 11.87 18.70
CA GLY A 406 -0.27 12.45 17.42
C GLY A 406 -0.14 11.41 16.30
N SER A 407 0.14 10.16 16.68
CA SER A 407 0.17 9.01 15.78
C SER A 407 -1.13 8.22 15.86
N PHE A 408 -1.53 7.60 14.76
CA PHE A 408 -2.74 6.80 14.68
C PHE A 408 -2.41 5.30 14.79
N TYR A 409 -3.25 4.52 15.49
CA TYR A 409 -3.00 3.10 15.81
C TYR A 409 -2.86 2.17 14.60
N SER A 410 -3.31 2.61 13.42
CA SER A 410 -3.24 1.87 12.16
C SER A 410 -2.86 2.81 11.03
N ASN A 411 -1.58 2.84 10.68
CA ASN A 411 -1.07 3.61 9.55
C ASN A 411 -0.17 2.74 8.66
N PRO A 412 0.14 3.19 7.42
CA PRO A 412 0.98 2.42 6.50
C PRO A 412 2.35 2.07 7.05
N GLY A 413 2.97 2.97 7.82
CA GLY A 413 4.25 2.71 8.48
C GLY A 413 4.17 1.53 9.44
N PHE A 414 3.09 1.41 10.21
CA PHE A 414 2.85 0.31 11.15
C PHE A 414 2.51 -1.02 10.45
N VAL A 415 1.76 -0.97 9.35
CA VAL A 415 1.49 -2.15 8.52
C VAL A 415 2.80 -2.69 7.93
N VAL A 416 3.62 -1.80 7.36
CA VAL A 416 4.93 -2.16 6.82
C VAL A 416 5.89 -2.63 7.91
N TYR A 417 5.85 -2.01 9.11
CA TYR A 417 6.65 -2.42 10.26
C TYR A 417 6.42 -3.90 10.61
N PHE A 418 5.15 -4.34 10.71
CA PHE A 418 4.84 -5.74 11.00
C PHE A 418 5.11 -6.67 9.83
N LEU A 419 4.79 -6.25 8.61
CA LEU A 419 4.84 -7.12 7.42
C LEU A 419 6.17 -7.06 6.66
N CYS A 420 7.21 -6.39 7.17
CA CYS A 420 8.46 -6.18 6.41
C CYS A 420 9.16 -7.47 5.97
N ARG A 421 8.91 -8.59 6.66
CA ARG A 421 9.49 -9.91 6.32
C ARG A 421 8.64 -10.70 5.33
N LEU A 422 7.32 -10.53 5.40
CA LEU A 422 6.39 -11.14 4.44
C LEU A 422 6.39 -10.38 3.10
N HIS A 423 6.44 -9.05 3.18
CA HIS A 423 6.38 -8.13 2.05
C HIS A 423 7.49 -7.07 2.13
N PRO A 424 8.78 -7.47 2.00
CA PRO A 424 9.91 -6.54 2.06
C PRO A 424 9.85 -5.43 1.01
N GLN A 425 9.24 -5.70 -0.15
CA GLN A 425 9.01 -4.72 -1.20
C GLN A 425 8.11 -3.55 -0.74
N PHE A 426 7.23 -3.74 0.25
CA PHE A 426 6.45 -2.63 0.79
C PHE A 426 7.35 -1.67 1.57
N SER A 427 8.32 -2.19 2.33
CA SER A 427 9.30 -1.37 3.05
C SER A 427 10.18 -0.58 2.08
N LEU A 428 10.71 -1.23 1.04
CA LEU A 428 11.50 -0.55 0.01
C LEU A 428 10.69 0.51 -0.74
N CYS A 429 9.42 0.22 -1.06
CA CYS A 429 8.55 1.18 -1.75
C CYS A 429 8.24 2.42 -0.90
N LEU A 430 7.91 2.21 0.39
CA LEU A 430 7.57 3.29 1.33
C LEU A 430 8.79 4.14 1.70
N ASN A 431 9.94 3.50 1.95
CA ASN A 431 11.15 4.15 2.48
C ASN A 431 12.18 4.50 1.39
N GLY A 432 11.74 4.66 0.14
CA GLY A 432 12.61 5.15 -0.94
C GLY A 432 13.77 4.22 -1.30
N GLY A 433 13.58 2.91 -1.18
CA GLY A 433 14.54 1.89 -1.55
C GLY A 433 15.41 1.37 -0.41
N ARG A 434 15.12 1.73 0.84
CA ARG A 434 15.88 1.28 2.02
C ARG A 434 14.95 0.59 3.01
N PHE A 435 15.50 -0.26 3.88
CA PHE A 435 14.79 -0.63 5.10
C PHE A 435 14.92 0.49 6.13
N ASP A 436 14.03 0.51 7.12
CA ASP A 436 14.15 1.43 8.23
C ASP A 436 15.42 1.11 9.06
N HIS A 437 15.80 2.04 9.94
CA HIS A 437 16.93 1.84 10.84
C HIS A 437 16.74 0.57 11.68
N SER A 438 17.79 -0.22 11.83
CA SER A 438 17.77 -1.51 12.55
C SER A 438 17.03 -1.43 13.89
N ASP A 439 17.32 -0.42 14.70
CA ASP A 439 16.68 -0.22 16.02
C ASP A 439 15.18 0.09 15.99
N ARG A 440 14.65 0.54 14.85
CA ARG A 440 13.23 0.82 14.64
C ARG A 440 12.49 -0.30 13.94
N LEU A 441 13.19 -1.33 13.45
CA LEU A 441 12.55 -2.47 12.82
C LEU A 441 11.85 -3.36 13.85
N PHE A 442 10.79 -4.01 13.40
CA PHE A 442 10.12 -5.04 14.17
C PHE A 442 11.08 -6.19 14.38
N HIS A 443 11.52 -6.45 15.61
CA HIS A 443 12.50 -7.50 15.89
C HIS A 443 12.10 -8.39 17.07
N SER A 444 11.19 -7.96 17.95
CA SER A 444 10.79 -8.69 19.15
C SER A 444 9.37 -8.34 19.54
N ILE A 445 8.52 -9.35 19.79
CA ILE A 445 7.16 -9.16 20.31
C ILE A 445 7.20 -8.45 21.66
N VAL A 446 8.15 -8.84 22.51
CA VAL A 446 8.32 -8.32 23.87
C VAL A 446 8.67 -6.85 23.85
N ASP A 447 9.60 -6.44 22.99
CA ASP A 447 10.05 -5.05 22.93
C ASP A 447 9.03 -4.17 22.20
N THR A 448 8.31 -4.70 21.21
CA THR A 448 7.16 -4.00 20.63
C THR A 448 6.08 -3.76 21.67
N TRP A 449 5.73 -4.75 22.51
CA TRP A 449 4.76 -4.59 23.60
C TRP A 449 5.22 -3.54 24.63
N LYS A 450 6.50 -3.55 25.02
CA LYS A 450 7.05 -2.50 25.91
C LYS A 450 6.96 -1.12 25.25
N SER A 451 7.34 -1.01 23.98
CA SER A 451 7.33 0.25 23.23
C SER A 451 5.94 0.89 23.17
N VAL A 452 4.90 0.09 22.86
CA VAL A 452 3.51 0.57 22.83
C VAL A 452 2.96 0.98 24.20
N LEU A 453 3.66 0.66 25.30
CA LEU A 453 3.29 1.08 26.65
C LEU A 453 4.09 2.29 27.15
N THR A 454 5.28 2.54 26.62
CA THR A 454 6.21 3.55 27.15
C THR A 454 6.41 4.74 26.24
N SER A 455 6.46 4.54 24.92
CA SER A 455 6.68 5.61 23.96
C SER A 455 5.40 6.44 23.76
N ASP A 456 5.54 7.76 23.70
CA ASP A 456 4.41 8.70 23.54
C ASP A 456 3.86 8.71 22.11
N SER A 457 4.67 8.32 21.11
CA SER A 457 4.28 8.23 19.70
C SER A 457 3.84 6.82 19.27
N ASP A 458 4.07 5.82 20.11
CA ASP A 458 3.78 4.42 19.77
C ASP A 458 2.45 3.96 20.37
N VAL A 459 1.41 4.02 19.54
CA VAL A 459 0.04 3.60 19.90
C VAL A 459 -0.50 2.50 19.00
N LYS A 460 0.40 1.72 18.39
CA LYS A 460 0.11 0.62 17.46
C LYS A 460 -0.87 -0.41 18.05
N GLU A 461 -1.98 -0.65 17.36
CA GLU A 461 -2.74 -1.91 17.51
C GLU A 461 -2.20 -2.98 16.55
N LEU A 462 -2.71 -4.21 16.66
CA LEU A 462 -2.25 -5.36 15.86
C LEU A 462 -2.94 -5.45 14.50
N LEU A 463 -2.39 -6.32 13.66
CA LEU A 463 -2.97 -6.72 12.38
C LEU A 463 -3.64 -8.11 12.49
N PRO A 464 -4.56 -8.47 11.56
CA PRO A 464 -5.16 -9.80 11.53
C PRO A 464 -4.16 -10.96 11.49
N GLU A 465 -2.98 -10.76 10.88
CA GLU A 465 -1.92 -11.75 10.70
C GLU A 465 -1.43 -12.35 12.03
N PHE A 466 -1.56 -11.62 13.15
CA PHE A 466 -1.25 -12.13 14.49
C PHE A 466 -2.21 -13.22 14.98
N TYR A 467 -3.32 -13.45 14.28
CA TYR A 467 -4.39 -14.38 14.63
C TYR A 467 -4.80 -15.30 13.45
N MET A 468 -4.13 -15.17 12.30
CA MET A 468 -4.35 -15.99 11.11
C MET A 468 -3.67 -17.33 11.29
N THR A 469 -4.44 -18.36 11.63
CA THR A 469 -3.93 -19.73 11.75
C THR A 469 -4.80 -20.71 11.00
N SER A 470 -4.16 -21.59 10.24
CA SER A 470 -4.78 -22.67 9.47
C SER A 470 -5.47 -23.73 10.35
N LYS A 471 -5.13 -23.83 11.64
CA LYS A 471 -5.70 -24.84 12.56
C LYS A 471 -7.17 -24.65 12.91
N PHE A 472 -7.75 -23.49 12.60
CA PHE A 472 -9.18 -23.20 12.79
C PHE A 472 -9.96 -23.28 11.48
N ILE A 473 -9.34 -23.76 10.40
CA ILE A 473 -9.95 -23.99 9.09
C ILE A 473 -10.07 -25.51 8.91
N ASP A 474 -11.29 -26.01 8.73
CA ASP A 474 -11.56 -27.44 8.60
C ASP A 474 -11.18 -28.02 7.21
N ASP A 475 -10.78 -27.18 6.25
CA ASP A 475 -10.38 -27.57 4.89
C ASP A 475 -8.87 -27.91 4.81
N GLU A 476 -8.55 -29.19 4.64
CA GLU A 476 -7.17 -29.71 4.51
C GLU A 476 -6.45 -29.26 3.22
N ASP A 477 -7.17 -28.76 2.21
CA ASP A 477 -6.67 -28.38 0.87
C ASP A 477 -6.24 -26.90 0.74
N ASP A 478 -6.30 -26.12 1.81
CA ASP A 478 -6.04 -24.67 1.78
C ASP A 478 -4.57 -24.31 2.04
N ASP A 479 -3.69 -24.63 1.09
CA ASP A 479 -2.24 -24.40 1.18
C ASP A 479 -1.85 -22.91 1.17
N GLU A 480 -2.71 -21.99 0.71
CA GLU A 480 -2.36 -20.58 0.50
C GLU A 480 -2.64 -19.68 1.72
N HIS A 481 -3.50 -20.12 2.65
CA HIS A 481 -3.69 -19.48 3.97
C HIS A 481 -2.81 -20.11 5.07
N ARG A 482 -1.86 -20.97 4.71
CA ARG A 482 -0.81 -21.49 5.63
C ARG A 482 0.26 -20.45 6.00
N LEU A 483 -0.09 -19.16 6.01
CA LEU A 483 0.72 -18.06 6.51
C LEU A 483 0.80 -18.06 8.05
N ASP A 484 0.92 -19.23 8.67
CA ASP A 484 1.00 -19.40 10.13
C ASP A 484 2.30 -18.77 10.62
N GLY A 485 2.28 -17.48 10.94
CA GLY A 485 3.44 -16.74 11.43
C GLY A 485 4.52 -16.45 10.39
N GLU A 486 4.28 -16.61 9.08
CA GLU A 486 5.31 -16.33 8.04
C GLU A 486 5.85 -14.89 8.10
N PHE A 487 5.02 -13.93 8.50
CA PHE A 487 5.44 -12.53 8.69
C PHE A 487 6.49 -12.32 9.80
N LEU A 488 6.74 -13.34 10.63
CA LEU A 488 7.74 -13.34 11.69
C LEU A 488 9.09 -13.93 11.21
N ILE A 489 9.11 -14.59 10.05
CA ILE A 489 10.27 -15.33 9.53
C ILE A 489 10.96 -14.54 8.44
N ASN A 490 12.29 -14.37 8.52
CA ASN A 490 13.09 -13.80 7.45
C ASN A 490 13.33 -14.82 6.32
N GLN A 491 12.26 -15.18 5.61
CA GLN A 491 12.30 -16.21 4.55
C GLN A 491 13.19 -15.84 3.36
N PHE A 492 13.42 -14.55 3.14
CA PHE A 492 14.22 -14.03 2.04
C PHE A 492 15.71 -13.86 2.38
N ASP A 493 16.12 -14.21 3.60
CA ASP A 493 17.50 -14.03 4.11
C ASP A 493 18.02 -12.59 3.93
N ILE A 494 17.13 -11.61 4.18
CA ILE A 494 17.44 -10.19 4.02
C ILE A 494 18.36 -9.75 5.16
N ASP A 495 19.39 -8.96 4.81
CA ASP A 495 20.20 -8.27 5.82
C ASP A 495 19.46 -7.01 6.31
N PHE A 496 18.81 -7.13 7.46
CA PHE A 496 18.16 -6.03 8.16
C PHE A 496 19.14 -5.22 9.03
N GLY A 497 20.43 -5.53 9.00
CA GLY A 497 21.46 -4.86 9.76
C GLY A 497 21.60 -5.35 11.20
N ILE A 498 22.40 -4.60 11.94
CA ILE A 498 22.72 -4.84 13.34
C ILE A 498 22.21 -3.65 14.14
N ARG A 499 21.64 -3.93 15.31
CA ARG A 499 21.14 -2.93 16.26
C ARG A 499 22.26 -2.32 17.09
N HIS A 500 21.95 -1.26 17.83
CA HIS A 500 22.91 -0.65 18.77
C HIS A 500 23.38 -1.59 19.89
N ASP A 501 22.58 -2.63 20.21
CA ASP A 501 22.89 -3.68 21.20
C ASP A 501 23.70 -4.84 20.59
N GLU A 502 24.24 -4.66 19.37
CA GLU A 502 25.01 -5.64 18.60
C GLU A 502 24.21 -6.88 18.17
N VAL A 503 22.89 -6.88 18.34
CA VAL A 503 22.03 -7.98 17.89
C VAL A 503 21.73 -7.84 16.40
N ARG A 504 22.08 -8.87 15.62
CA ARG A 504 21.72 -8.97 14.20
C ARG A 504 20.22 -9.23 14.05
N ILE A 505 19.57 -8.52 13.14
CA ILE A 505 18.14 -8.66 12.91
C ILE A 505 17.89 -9.78 11.89
N GLY A 506 17.09 -10.78 12.28
CA GLY A 506 16.63 -11.87 11.43
C GLY A 506 15.15 -12.14 11.67
N ASN A 507 14.81 -13.37 12.07
CA ASN A 507 13.47 -13.71 12.54
C ASN A 507 13.09 -12.86 13.76
N VAL A 508 11.79 -12.64 13.95
CA VAL A 508 11.26 -11.92 15.11
C VAL A 508 11.44 -12.78 16.35
N LEU A 509 11.97 -12.19 17.42
CA LEU A 509 12.10 -12.81 18.73
C LEU A 509 10.71 -13.01 19.34
N LEU A 510 10.40 -14.27 19.64
CA LEU A 510 9.13 -14.68 20.20
C LEU A 510 9.17 -14.66 21.73
N PRO A 511 8.00 -14.58 22.39
CA PRO A 511 7.88 -14.81 23.82
C PRO A 511 8.38 -16.21 24.22
N PRO A 512 8.91 -16.41 25.45
CA PRO A 512 9.44 -17.71 25.87
C PRO A 512 8.42 -18.86 25.86
N TRP A 513 7.13 -18.54 25.97
CA TRP A 513 6.04 -19.52 25.93
C TRP A 513 5.68 -20.00 24.52
N ALA A 514 6.24 -19.40 23.46
CA ALA A 514 6.00 -19.82 22.07
C ALA A 514 7.17 -20.66 21.56
N GLU A 515 6.88 -21.86 21.07
CA GLU A 515 7.92 -22.77 20.56
C GLU A 515 8.48 -22.32 19.20
N ASN A 516 7.61 -21.75 18.37
CA ASN A 516 7.90 -21.26 17.02
C ASN A 516 6.80 -20.29 16.57
N GLU A 517 6.96 -19.72 15.39
CA GLU A 517 6.09 -18.67 14.84
C GLU A 517 4.64 -19.17 14.64
N ARG A 518 4.46 -20.43 14.27
CA ARG A 518 3.14 -21.05 14.13
C ARG A 518 2.45 -21.22 15.48
N ASP A 519 3.18 -21.73 16.47
CA ASP A 519 2.69 -21.91 17.84
C ASP A 519 2.35 -20.56 18.48
N PHE A 520 3.14 -19.51 18.23
CA PHE A 520 2.82 -18.15 18.65
C PHE A 520 1.47 -17.68 18.11
N VAL A 521 1.26 -17.73 16.78
CA VAL A 521 0.00 -17.27 16.16
C VAL A 521 -1.18 -18.12 16.59
N TYR A 522 -0.99 -19.44 16.75
CA TYR A 522 -2.01 -20.33 17.28
C TYR A 522 -2.42 -19.96 18.71
N LYS A 523 -1.47 -19.75 19.61
CA LYS A 523 -1.74 -19.32 21.00
C LYS A 523 -2.36 -17.92 21.07
N MET A 524 -1.96 -17.01 20.19
CA MET A 524 -2.61 -15.70 20.03
C MET A 524 -4.07 -15.85 19.59
N ARG A 525 -4.36 -16.74 18.64
CA ARG A 525 -5.75 -17.04 18.24
C ARG A 525 -6.54 -17.67 19.37
N LEU A 526 -5.99 -18.61 20.13
CA LEU A 526 -6.62 -19.15 21.33
C LEU A 526 -6.93 -18.07 22.37
N ALA A 527 -6.00 -17.13 22.59
CA ALA A 527 -6.23 -16.00 23.48
C ALA A 527 -7.38 -15.11 22.99
N LEU A 528 -7.43 -14.79 21.69
CA LEU A 528 -8.51 -14.00 21.08
C LEU A 528 -9.88 -14.68 21.19
N GLU A 529 -9.93 -16.00 21.06
CA GLU A 529 -11.16 -16.80 21.16
C GLU A 529 -11.50 -17.21 22.61
N SER A 530 -10.66 -16.84 23.59
CA SER A 530 -10.89 -17.17 24.99
C SER A 530 -12.20 -16.59 25.53
N GLU A 531 -12.72 -17.19 26.61
CA GLU A 531 -13.91 -16.67 27.29
C GLU A 531 -13.69 -15.26 27.82
N HIS A 532 -12.51 -14.97 28.38
CA HIS A 532 -12.18 -13.64 28.88
C HIS A 532 -12.27 -12.57 27.78
N VAL A 533 -11.62 -12.79 26.63
CA VAL A 533 -11.70 -11.84 25.52
C VAL A 533 -13.13 -11.77 24.96
N SER A 534 -13.82 -12.90 24.83
CA SER A 534 -15.22 -12.94 24.38
C SER A 534 -16.15 -12.03 25.21
N GLN A 535 -15.98 -12.03 26.54
CA GLN A 535 -16.78 -11.19 27.43
C GLN A 535 -16.45 -9.70 27.30
N HIS A 536 -15.21 -9.32 26.98
CA HIS A 536 -14.74 -7.93 26.98
C HIS A 536 -14.52 -7.29 25.60
N LEU A 537 -14.54 -8.07 24.51
CA LEU A 537 -14.20 -7.57 23.17
C LEU A 537 -15.11 -6.43 22.68
N HIS A 538 -16.37 -6.42 23.10
CA HIS A 538 -17.32 -5.36 22.79
C HIS A 538 -16.84 -3.97 23.27
N GLU A 539 -16.07 -3.90 24.35
CA GLU A 539 -15.53 -2.65 24.88
C GLU A 539 -14.44 -2.07 23.98
N TRP A 540 -13.61 -2.93 23.38
CA TRP A 540 -12.63 -2.51 22.38
C TRP A 540 -13.31 -2.11 21.07
N ILE A 541 -14.36 -2.84 20.67
CA ILE A 541 -15.18 -2.47 19.51
C ILE A 541 -15.78 -1.06 19.70
N ASP A 542 -16.20 -0.70 20.91
CA ASP A 542 -16.69 0.63 21.22
C ASP A 542 -15.66 1.75 20.99
N LEU A 543 -14.38 1.48 21.26
CA LEU A 543 -13.28 2.42 21.01
C LEU A 543 -12.99 2.60 19.52
N ILE A 544 -12.99 1.51 18.76
CA ILE A 544 -12.51 1.52 17.37
C ILE A 544 -13.64 1.78 16.36
N PHE A 545 -14.80 1.15 16.54
CA PHE A 545 -15.93 1.22 15.61
C PHE A 545 -17.19 1.82 16.24
N GLY A 546 -17.26 1.91 17.57
CA GLY A 546 -18.47 2.28 18.27
C GLY A 546 -18.49 3.70 18.81
N TYR A 547 -19.28 3.89 19.86
CA TYR A 547 -19.68 5.22 20.32
C TYR A 547 -18.54 5.99 21.02
N LYS A 548 -17.47 5.32 21.44
CA LYS A 548 -16.26 5.92 22.05
C LYS A 548 -15.19 6.30 21.00
N GLN A 549 -15.49 6.19 19.70
CA GLN A 549 -14.55 6.58 18.64
C GLN A 549 -14.37 8.10 18.52
N ARG A 550 -15.44 8.87 18.81
CA ARG A 550 -15.51 10.34 18.59
C ARG A 550 -16.24 11.05 19.72
N GLY A 551 -16.15 12.38 19.73
CA GLY A 551 -16.91 13.25 20.64
C GLY A 551 -16.48 13.17 22.11
N ASP A 552 -17.39 13.53 23.01
CA ASP A 552 -17.11 13.56 24.45
C ASP A 552 -16.85 12.17 25.03
N GLU A 553 -17.45 11.12 24.46
CA GLU A 553 -17.21 9.73 24.87
C GLU A 553 -15.78 9.29 24.56
N ALA A 554 -15.24 9.68 23.40
CA ALA A 554 -13.83 9.47 23.10
C ALA A 554 -12.92 10.24 24.06
N ARG A 555 -13.30 11.47 24.46
CA ARG A 555 -12.54 12.24 25.47
C ARG A 555 -12.54 11.53 26.82
N ARG A 556 -13.70 11.03 27.28
CA ARG A 556 -13.83 10.29 28.55
C ARG A 556 -13.06 8.98 28.55
N ALA A 557 -12.99 8.32 27.38
CA ALA A 557 -12.27 7.06 27.18
C ALA A 557 -10.79 7.25 26.82
N ASP A 558 -10.27 8.48 26.83
CA ASP A 558 -8.89 8.81 26.45
C ASP A 558 -8.53 8.33 25.04
N ASN A 559 -9.45 8.42 24.09
CA ASN A 559 -9.37 7.85 22.73
C ASN A 559 -9.37 8.92 21.62
N LEU A 560 -8.57 9.99 21.81
CA LEU A 560 -8.53 11.13 20.88
C LEU A 560 -7.24 11.16 20.05
N PHE A 561 -7.36 10.93 18.74
CA PHE A 561 -6.26 11.01 17.77
C PHE A 561 -6.14 12.39 17.13
N HIS A 562 -5.09 12.61 16.36
CA HIS A 562 -4.91 13.84 15.58
C HIS A 562 -6.13 14.09 14.68
N TYR A 563 -6.68 15.31 14.68
CA TYR A 563 -7.96 15.65 14.03
C TYR A 563 -8.01 15.26 12.54
N LEU A 564 -6.89 15.38 11.81
CA LEU A 564 -6.79 15.00 10.39
C LEU A 564 -7.05 13.51 10.11
N THR A 565 -6.85 12.62 11.10
CA THR A 565 -7.17 11.18 10.96
C THR A 565 -8.68 10.91 10.89
N TYR A 566 -9.50 11.90 11.28
CA TYR A 566 -10.95 11.82 11.28
C TYR A 566 -11.61 12.44 10.04
N GLY A 567 -10.81 13.08 9.17
CA GLY A 567 -11.24 13.92 8.04
C GLY A 567 -11.30 15.40 8.41
N VAL A 568 -11.33 16.28 7.41
CA VAL A 568 -11.51 17.74 7.60
C VAL A 568 -12.89 18.15 7.09
N PRO A 569 -13.61 19.03 7.80
CA PRO A 569 -14.83 19.64 7.27
C PRO A 569 -14.51 20.49 6.03
N GLU A 570 -15.34 20.42 5.00
CA GLU A 570 -15.18 21.28 3.81
C GLU A 570 -15.38 22.75 4.20
N ASP A 571 -14.33 23.58 4.08
CA ASP A 571 -14.43 25.04 4.20
C ASP A 571 -14.48 25.67 2.80
N HIS A 572 -15.64 26.23 2.44
CA HIS A 572 -15.88 26.80 1.12
C HIS A 572 -15.45 28.28 1.02
N SER A 573 -14.73 28.84 2.00
CA SER A 573 -14.38 30.27 2.06
C SER A 573 -13.07 30.67 1.37
N VAL A 574 -12.26 29.70 0.93
CA VAL A 574 -10.94 29.88 0.29
C VAL A 574 -10.97 29.81 -1.25
N THR A 575 -9.92 30.30 -1.92
CA THR A 575 -9.84 30.23 -3.40
C THR A 575 -9.65 28.80 -3.89
N ALA A 576 -9.98 28.52 -5.16
CA ALA A 576 -9.90 27.17 -5.72
C ALA A 576 -8.48 26.54 -5.68
N MET A 577 -7.43 27.35 -5.77
CA MET A 577 -6.04 26.86 -5.67
C MET A 577 -5.66 26.56 -4.23
N GLU A 578 -6.01 27.44 -3.28
CA GLU A 578 -5.79 27.20 -1.85
C GLU A 578 -6.54 25.95 -1.38
N GLN A 579 -7.79 25.77 -1.83
CA GLN A 579 -8.57 24.55 -1.58
C GLN A 579 -7.86 23.29 -2.09
N TYR A 580 -7.29 23.37 -3.30
CA TYR A 580 -6.57 22.24 -3.87
C TYR A 580 -5.28 21.93 -3.09
N GLU A 581 -4.53 22.95 -2.65
CA GLU A 581 -3.32 22.77 -1.85
C GLU A 581 -3.63 22.16 -0.47
N GLU A 582 -4.67 22.66 0.21
CA GLU A 582 -5.15 22.12 1.48
C GLU A 582 -5.63 20.67 1.33
N GLN A 583 -6.42 20.40 0.29
CA GLN A 583 -6.87 19.05 -0.03
C GLN A 583 -5.69 18.11 -0.30
N LEU A 584 -4.71 18.53 -1.11
CA LEU A 584 -3.54 17.72 -1.44
C LEU A 584 -2.68 17.43 -0.21
N SER A 585 -2.49 18.43 0.66
CA SER A 585 -1.78 18.29 1.94
C SER A 585 -2.47 17.25 2.84
N LEU A 586 -3.79 17.38 2.99
CA LEU A 586 -4.62 16.45 3.73
C LEU A 586 -4.56 15.02 3.17
N GLU A 587 -4.70 14.87 1.85
CA GLU A 587 -4.63 13.57 1.19
C GLU A 587 -3.27 12.91 1.37
N THR A 588 -2.19 13.69 1.33
CA THR A 588 -0.84 13.20 1.60
C THR A 588 -0.72 12.73 3.05
N GLN A 589 -1.21 13.53 3.99
CA GLN A 589 -1.21 13.17 5.41
C GLN A 589 -2.04 11.91 5.69
N ILE A 590 -3.18 11.71 5.04
CA ILE A 590 -3.99 10.48 5.18
C ILE A 590 -3.21 9.27 4.68
N LEU A 591 -2.56 9.39 3.52
CA LEU A 591 -1.79 8.30 2.92
C LEU A 591 -0.51 7.98 3.70
N GLU A 592 -0.05 8.84 4.62
CA GLU A 592 1.13 8.61 5.46
C GLU A 592 0.76 8.19 6.89
N PHE A 593 -0.29 8.80 7.46
CA PHE A 593 -0.64 8.66 8.87
C PHE A 593 -1.92 7.87 9.13
N GLY A 594 -2.59 7.40 8.08
CA GLY A 594 -3.76 6.53 8.16
C GLY A 594 -5.07 7.25 8.47
N GLN A 595 -6.16 6.49 8.43
CA GLN A 595 -7.53 7.00 8.55
C GLN A 595 -8.34 6.20 9.56
N VAL A 596 -9.17 6.91 10.35
CA VAL A 596 -10.11 6.32 11.31
C VAL A 596 -11.18 5.49 10.59
N PRO A 597 -11.52 4.27 11.07
CA PRO A 597 -12.56 3.45 10.44
C PRO A 597 -13.91 4.17 10.47
N LYS A 598 -14.85 3.74 9.64
CA LYS A 598 -16.22 4.26 9.72
C LYS A 598 -16.81 3.89 11.08
N GLN A 599 -17.43 4.85 11.74
CA GLN A 599 -18.17 4.59 12.97
C GLN A 599 -19.42 3.77 12.61
N LEU A 600 -19.53 2.59 13.19
CA LEU A 600 -20.62 1.64 12.96
C LEU A 600 -21.72 1.75 14.01
N PHE A 601 -21.35 2.12 15.24
CA PHE A 601 -22.27 2.13 16.37
C PHE A 601 -22.25 3.46 17.11
N LEU A 602 -23.44 3.94 17.46
CA LEU A 602 -23.64 5.16 18.28
C LEU A 602 -24.07 4.84 19.71
N LYS A 603 -24.26 3.55 20.03
CA LYS A 603 -24.61 3.03 21.35
C LYS A 603 -23.57 1.98 21.76
N PRO A 604 -23.48 1.64 23.06
CA PRO A 604 -22.61 0.56 23.53
C PRO A 604 -22.85 -0.74 22.77
N HIS A 605 -21.76 -1.34 22.30
CA HIS A 605 -21.81 -2.59 21.57
C HIS A 605 -22.28 -3.72 22.51
N PRO A 606 -23.18 -4.60 22.06
CA PRO A 606 -23.64 -5.69 22.91
C PRO A 606 -22.50 -6.68 23.21
N ARG A 607 -22.50 -7.27 24.40
CA ARG A 607 -21.51 -8.30 24.79
C ARG A 607 -21.84 -9.67 24.15
N LYS A 608 -20.82 -10.50 23.97
CA LYS A 608 -20.99 -11.91 23.62
C LYS A 608 -21.57 -12.67 24.81
N LEU A 609 -22.47 -13.63 24.56
CA LEU A 609 -23.07 -14.44 25.61
C LEU A 609 -22.07 -15.50 26.07
N THR A 610 -22.05 -15.74 27.38
CA THR A 610 -21.26 -16.83 27.97
C THR A 610 -21.90 -18.18 27.67
N GLU A 611 -21.13 -19.27 27.77
CA GLU A 611 -21.68 -20.62 27.56
C GLU A 611 -22.83 -20.93 28.52
N GLN A 612 -22.80 -20.38 29.75
CA GLN A 612 -23.85 -20.58 30.74
C GLN A 612 -25.14 -19.85 30.33
N GLU A 613 -25.03 -18.66 29.76
CA GLU A 613 -26.18 -17.88 29.27
C GLU A 613 -26.80 -18.48 27.99
N LEU A 614 -26.02 -19.20 27.19
CA LEU A 614 -26.54 -19.88 25.98
C LEU A 614 -27.28 -21.18 26.28
N LYS A 615 -27.02 -21.79 27.45
CA LYS A 615 -27.66 -23.03 27.90
C LYS A 615 -29.00 -22.80 28.60
N ASN A 616 -29.28 -21.56 29.01
CA ASN A 616 -30.52 -21.12 29.68
C ASN A 616 -31.41 -20.37 28.70
#